data_AF-A0A7U6GGY3-F1
#
_entry.id   AF-A0A7U6GGY3-F1
#
_cell.length_a   1.000
_cell.length_b   1.000
_cell.length_c   1.000
_cell.angle_alpha   90.00
_cell.angle_beta   90.00
_cell.angle_gamma   90.00
#
_symmetry.space_group_name_H-M   'P 1'
#
loop_
_entity.id
_entity.type
_entity.pdbx_description
1 polymer ?
#
loop_
_entity_poly.entity_id
_entity_poly.type
_entity_poly.pdbx_seq_one_letter_code
_entity_poly.pdbx_strand_id
1 'polypeptide(L)'
;MTDKPNRDEQILNMVDQFVAVANRLKDEGNHTDLVNTAFMLASAQYATFLAVGNTGYLKESGVRKVAKAYEQNLQLLQNLKKAQHNPEGKD
;
A
#
# COMPACT_ATOMS: atom_id res chain seq x y z
N MET A 1 -21.33 9.63 19.78
CA MET A 1 -20.50 10.24 18.72
C MET A 1 -19.23 9.43 18.66
N THR A 2 -19.06 8.59 17.65
CA THR A 2 -17.80 7.87 17.44
C THR A 2 -16.78 8.88 16.91
N ASP A 3 -15.68 9.05 17.64
CA ASP A 3 -14.58 9.92 17.23
C ASP A 3 -14.04 9.43 15.88
N LYS A 4 -13.82 10.35 14.94
CA LYS A 4 -13.33 9.96 13.61
C LYS A 4 -11.89 9.46 13.78
N PRO A 5 -11.52 8.28 13.25
CA PRO A 5 -10.17 7.75 13.37
C PRO A 5 -9.15 8.76 12.84
N ASN A 6 -7.96 8.80 13.43
CA ASN A 6 -6.90 9.71 12.98
C ASN A 6 -6.43 9.31 11.56
N ARG A 7 -5.62 10.16 10.92
CA ARG A 7 -5.18 9.94 9.53
C ARG A 7 -4.49 8.58 9.35
N ASP A 8 -3.65 8.17 10.28
CA ASP A 8 -2.85 6.96 10.15
C ASP A 8 -3.70 5.71 10.37
N GLU A 9 -4.66 5.76 11.30
CA GLU A 9 -5.68 4.72 11.46
C GLU A 9 -6.55 4.58 10.21
N GLN A 10 -6.97 5.69 9.59
CA GLN A 10 -7.71 5.64 8.33
C GLN A 10 -6.88 4.97 7.22
N ILE A 11 -5.59 5.28 7.13
CA ILE A 11 -4.68 4.65 6.16
C ILE A 11 -4.56 3.14 6.44
N LEU A 12 -4.30 2.74 7.68
CA LEU A 12 -4.14 1.32 8.04
C LEU A 12 -5.42 0.52 7.82
N ASN A 13 -6.59 1.08 8.13
CA ASN A 13 -7.88 0.46 7.83
C ASN A 13 -8.09 0.23 6.32
N MET A 14 -7.61 1.13 5.45
CA MET A 14 -7.65 0.93 4.01
C MET A 14 -6.61 -0.11 3.55
N VAL A 15 -5.41 -0.11 4.13
CA VAL A 15 -4.38 -1.13 3.87
C VAL A 15 -4.92 -2.52 4.19
N ASP A 16 -5.58 -2.70 5.33
CA ASP A 16 -6.16 -3.99 5.73
C ASP A 16 -7.23 -4.49 4.75
N GLN A 17 -8.04 -3.58 4.19
CA GLN A 17 -9.01 -3.93 3.15
C GLN A 17 -8.33 -4.41 1.86
N PHE A 18 -7.23 -3.76 1.45
CA PHE A 18 -6.47 -4.22 0.30
C PHE A 18 -5.80 -5.58 0.54
N VAL A 19 -5.27 -5.79 1.75
CA VAL A 19 -4.66 -7.08 2.16
C VAL A 19 -5.71 -8.18 2.23
N ALA A 20 -6.94 -7.90 2.66
CA ALA A 20 -8.04 -8.86 2.66
C ALA A 20 -8.36 -9.36 1.23
N VAL A 21 -8.31 -8.47 0.23
CA VAL A 21 -8.47 -8.87 -1.18
C VAL A 21 -7.32 -9.77 -1.62
N ALA A 22 -6.07 -9.42 -1.28
CA ALA A 22 -4.91 -10.27 -1.62
C ALA A 22 -5.00 -11.66 -0.95
N ASN A 23 -5.39 -11.72 0.32
CA ASN A 23 -5.59 -12.97 1.05
C ASN A 23 -6.69 -13.83 0.42
N ARG A 24 -7.82 -13.22 0.02
CA ARG A 24 -8.88 -13.93 -0.72
C ARG A 24 -8.35 -14.58 -2.00
N LEU A 25 -7.56 -13.85 -2.81
CA LEU A 25 -6.97 -14.40 -4.04
C LEU A 25 -6.01 -15.56 -3.76
N LYS A 26 -5.23 -15.47 -2.68
CA LYS A 26 -4.37 -16.58 -2.23
C LYS A 26 -5.21 -17.80 -1.81
N ASP A 27 -6.28 -17.58 -1.06
CA ASP A 27 -7.17 -18.64 -0.57
C ASP A 27 -7.98 -19.32 -1.71
N GLU A 28 -8.15 -18.64 -2.84
CA GLU A 28 -8.67 -19.21 -4.10
C GLU A 28 -7.69 -20.15 -4.81
N GLY A 29 -6.49 -20.38 -4.24
CA GLY A 29 -5.48 -21.32 -4.75
C GLY A 29 -4.37 -20.69 -5.59
N ASN A 30 -4.33 -19.36 -5.71
CA ASN A 30 -3.26 -18.68 -6.43
C ASN A 30 -1.95 -18.69 -5.62
N HIS A 31 -0.83 -18.89 -6.30
CA HIS A 31 0.49 -18.81 -5.67
C HIS A 31 0.74 -17.40 -5.09
N THR A 32 1.29 -17.34 -3.88
CA THR A 32 1.45 -16.09 -3.12
C THR A 32 2.35 -15.07 -3.82
N ASP A 33 3.37 -15.52 -4.56
CA ASP A 33 4.24 -14.68 -5.39
C ASP A 33 3.48 -14.02 -6.55
N LEU A 34 2.58 -14.75 -7.20
CA LEU A 34 1.70 -14.21 -8.24
C LEU A 34 0.70 -13.21 -7.66
N VAL A 35 0.11 -13.50 -6.51
CA VAL A 35 -0.80 -12.57 -5.79
C VAL A 35 -0.05 -11.28 -5.42
N ASN A 36 1.16 -11.39 -4.88
CA ASN A 36 1.98 -10.23 -4.53
C ASN A 36 2.32 -9.40 -5.78
N THR A 37 2.72 -10.05 -6.87
CA THR A 37 3.02 -9.38 -8.15
C THR A 37 1.79 -8.65 -8.69
N ALA A 38 0.63 -9.30 -8.70
CA ALA A 38 -0.64 -8.69 -9.13
C ALA A 38 -1.02 -7.49 -8.25
N PHE A 39 -0.83 -7.59 -6.94
CA PHE A 39 -1.12 -6.50 -6.00
C PHE A 39 -0.21 -5.29 -6.23
N MET A 40 1.09 -5.51 -6.43
CA MET A 40 2.03 -4.44 -6.78
C MET A 40 1.67 -3.77 -8.12
N LEU A 41 1.30 -4.56 -9.13
CA LEU A 41 0.85 -4.03 -10.42
C LEU A 41 -0.45 -3.23 -10.30
N ALA A 42 -1.43 -3.69 -9.51
CA ALA A 42 -2.66 -2.95 -9.25
C ALA A 42 -2.37 -1.59 -8.60
N SER A 43 -1.45 -1.54 -7.63
CA SER A 43 -0.98 -0.30 -7.04
C SER A 43 -0.30 0.61 -8.07
N ALA A 44 0.56 0.07 -8.93
CA ALA A 44 1.25 0.84 -9.97
C ALA A 44 0.27 1.37 -11.04
N GLN A 45 -0.73 0.58 -11.41
CA GLN A 45 -1.80 0.96 -12.32
C GLN A 45 -2.61 2.13 -11.75
N TYR A 46 -2.98 2.07 -10.47
CA TYR A 46 -3.73 3.15 -9.82
C TYR A 46 -2.89 4.43 -9.68
N ALA A 47 -1.62 4.31 -9.31
CA ALA A 47 -0.69 5.44 -9.25
C ALA A 47 -0.49 6.09 -10.63
N THR A 48 -0.40 5.27 -11.69
CA THR A 48 -0.31 5.75 -13.08
C THR A 48 -1.58 6.49 -13.47
N PHE A 49 -2.76 5.93 -13.18
CA PHE A 49 -4.04 6.59 -13.41
C PHE A 49 -4.12 7.96 -12.73
N LEU A 50 -3.70 8.07 -11.47
CA LEU A 50 -3.69 9.35 -10.75
C LEU A 50 -2.77 10.40 -11.39
N ALA A 51 -1.69 9.97 -12.05
CA ALA A 51 -0.72 10.87 -12.65
C ALA A 51 -1.09 11.29 -14.08
N VAL A 52 -1.68 10.39 -14.88
CA VAL A 52 -1.85 10.60 -16.33
C VAL A 52 -3.23 10.19 -16.90
N GLY A 53 -4.17 9.79 -16.05
CA GLY A 53 -5.53 9.38 -16.45
C GLY A 53 -5.60 7.97 -17.06
N ASN A 54 -6.72 7.66 -17.72
CA ASN A 54 -7.07 6.30 -18.16
C ASN A 54 -6.23 5.74 -19.31
N THR A 55 -5.66 6.58 -20.16
CA THR A 55 -4.97 6.15 -21.40
C THR A 55 -3.51 6.57 -21.45
N GLY A 56 -3.02 7.23 -20.40
CA GLY A 56 -1.65 7.69 -20.31
C GLY A 56 -0.69 6.61 -19.79
N TYR A 57 0.60 6.81 -20.06
CA TYR A 57 1.69 6.07 -19.43
C TYR A 57 2.70 7.05 -18.81
N LEU A 58 3.46 6.57 -17.83
CA LEU A 58 4.49 7.39 -17.21
C LEU A 58 5.73 7.45 -18.10
N LYS A 59 6.25 8.66 -18.32
CA LYS A 59 7.63 8.83 -18.76
C LYS A 59 8.58 8.34 -17.65
N GLU A 60 9.84 8.10 -18.00
CA GLU A 60 10.86 7.58 -17.07
C GLU A 60 10.96 8.38 -15.75
N SER A 61 10.83 9.72 -15.83
CA SER A 61 10.80 10.58 -14.64
C SER A 61 9.57 10.34 -13.74
N GLY A 62 8.41 9.99 -14.33
CA GLY A 62 7.21 9.59 -13.61
C GLY A 62 7.38 8.24 -12.93
N VAL A 63 7.98 7.26 -13.62
CA VAL A 63 8.31 5.94 -13.05
C VAL A 63 9.19 6.12 -11.80
N ARG A 64 10.25 6.93 -11.89
CA ARG A 64 11.12 7.22 -10.74
C ARG A 64 10.37 7.87 -9.57
N LYS A 65 9.45 8.79 -9.85
CA LYS A 65 8.63 9.44 -8.81
C LYS A 65 7.72 8.45 -8.09
N VAL A 66 7.03 7.57 -8.84
CA VAL A 66 6.17 6.54 -8.24
C VAL A 66 6.99 5.55 -7.41
N ALA A 67 8.14 5.11 -7.92
CA ALA A 67 9.04 4.24 -7.17
C ALA A 67 9.51 4.91 -5.86
N LYS A 68 9.89 6.19 -5.91
CA LYS A 68 10.27 6.94 -4.70
C LYS A 68 9.13 7.09 -3.70
N ALA A 69 7.92 7.34 -4.18
CA ALA A 69 6.73 7.40 -3.32
C ALA A 69 6.44 6.04 -2.66
N TYR A 70 6.66 4.93 -3.36
CA TYR A 70 6.52 3.60 -2.78
C TYR A 70 7.52 3.37 -1.64
N GLU A 71 8.79 3.73 -1.84
CA GLU A 71 9.83 3.67 -0.79
C GLU A 71 9.42 4.47 0.46
N GLN A 72 8.89 5.69 0.28
CA GLN A 72 8.42 6.54 1.38
C GLN A 72 7.22 5.91 2.12
N ASN A 73 6.26 5.34 1.40
CA ASN A 73 5.10 4.67 2.01
C ASN A 73 5.51 3.38 2.73
N LEU A 74 6.48 2.63 2.20
CA LEU A 74 7.04 1.48 2.90
C LEU A 74 7.68 1.93 4.22
N GLN A 75 8.47 3.00 4.22
CA GLN A 75 9.06 3.54 5.45
C GLN A 75 7.99 4.00 6.45
N LEU A 76 6.94 4.69 5.98
CA LEU A 76 5.80 5.06 6.82
C LEU A 76 5.15 3.82 7.46
N LEU A 77 4.87 2.78 6.67
CA LEU A 77 4.28 1.53 7.19
C LEU A 77 5.18 0.88 8.25
N GLN A 78 6.50 0.81 8.01
CA GLN A 78 7.43 0.26 9.01
C GLN A 78 7.44 1.08 10.30
N ASN A 79 7.37 2.41 10.21
CA ASN A 79 7.31 3.28 11.37
C ASN A 79 6.00 3.09 12.16
N LEU A 80 4.86 2.98 11.46
CA LEU A 80 3.57 2.69 12.08
C LEU A 80 3.57 1.34 12.80
N LYS A 81 4.10 0.30 12.15
CA LYS A 81 4.25 -1.03 12.78
C LYS A 81 5.15 -0.99 14.02
N LYS A 82 6.27 -0.27 13.96
CA LYS A 82 7.16 -0.07 15.12
C LYS A 82 6.43 0.61 16.28
N ALA A 83 5.65 1.66 16.01
CA ALA A 83 4.88 2.35 17.03
C ALA A 83 3.80 1.45 17.68
N GLN A 84 3.17 0.57 16.90
CA GLN A 84 2.19 -0.40 17.40
C GLN A 84 2.80 -1.52 18.24
N HIS A 85 4.00 -1.99 17.86
CA HIS A 85 4.69 -3.08 18.56
C HIS A 85 5.60 -2.61 19.70
N ASN A 86 5.96 -1.32 19.76
CA ASN A 86 6.82 -0.72 20.78
C ASN A 86 6.16 0.50 21.44
N PRO A 87 4.93 0.41 21.99
CA PRO A 87 4.26 1.54 22.63
C PRO A 87 4.97 2.00 23.92
N GLU A 88 5.75 1.11 24.55
CA GLU A 88 6.68 1.43 25.63
C GLU A 88 8.08 0.96 25.21
N GLY A 89 8.91 1.87 24.69
CA GLY A 89 10.24 1.54 24.21
C GLY A 89 11.04 0.76 25.27
N LYS A 90 11.33 -0.51 24.97
CA LYS A 90 12.50 -1.18 25.52
C LYS A 90 13.50 -1.33 24.40
N ASP A 91 14.62 -0.63 24.58
CA ASP A 91 15.80 -0.65 23.72
C ASP A 91 16.34 -2.07 23.51
#